data_AF-A0A816K9C3-F1
#
_entry.id   AF-A0A816K9C3-F1
#
_cell.length_a   1.000
_cell.length_b   1.000
_cell.length_c   1.000
_cell.angle_alpha   90.00
_cell.angle_beta   90.00
_cell.angle_gamma   90.00
#
_symmetry.space_group_name_H-M   'P 1'
#
loop_
_entity.id
_entity.type
_entity.pdbx_description
1 polymer ?
#
loop_
_entity_poly.entity_id
_entity_poly.type
_entity_poly.pdbx_seq_one_letter_code
_entity_poly.pdbx_strand_id
1 'polypeptide(L)' 'MEAKKRLKKGDKILMMSMGAGFESNNCVWEVLKNLDGKNVWEDSMDQYPELSKIPNPFVEKYDWINDDTMSFIRV' A
#
# COMPACT_ATOMS: atom_id res chain seq x y z
N MET A 1 6.20 3.08 3.14
CA MET A 1 6.19 3.98 1.97
C MET A 1 7.47 4.80 1.90
N GLU A 2 7.75 5.61 2.93
CA GLU A 2 9.02 6.34 3.09
C GLU A 2 10.24 5.44 2.97
N ALA A 3 10.29 4.40 3.80
CA ALA A 3 11.42 3.50 3.86
C ALA A 3 11.75 2.92 2.47
N LYS A 4 10.72 2.53 1.70
CA LYS A 4 10.85 2.00 0.33
C LYS A 4 11.19 3.06 -0.73
N LYS A 5 11.51 4.28 -0.31
CA LYS A 5 11.83 5.44 -1.15
C LYS A 5 10.75 5.74 -2.20
N ARG A 6 9.48 5.49 -1.85
CA ARG A 6 8.33 5.70 -2.74
C ARG A 6 7.72 7.11 -2.65
N LEU A 7 8.22 7.94 -1.74
CA LEU A 7 7.68 9.27 -1.46
C LEU A 7 8.66 10.35 -1.95
N LYS A 8 8.14 11.34 -2.67
CA LYS A 8 8.86 12.51 -3.18
C LYS A 8 8.21 13.78 -2.68
N LYS A 9 8.97 14.88 -2.63
CA LYS A 9 8.42 16.20 -2.32
C LYS A 9 7.21 16.53 -3.21
N GLY A 10 6.11 16.94 -2.59
CA GLY A 10 4.84 17.29 -3.24
C GLY A 10 3.84 16.14 -3.33
N ASP A 11 4.24 14.89 -3.04
CA ASP A 11 3.31 13.76 -3.00
C ASP A 11 2.26 13.97 -1.90
N LYS A 12 1.00 13.63 -2.22
CA LYS A 12 -0.11 13.62 -1.26
C LYS A 12 -0.46 12.18 -0.89
N ILE A 13 -0.59 11.93 0.40
CA ILE A 13 -0.80 10.58 0.95
C ILE A 13 -2.08 10.59 1.78
N LEU A 14 -3.06 9.78 1.40
CA LEU A 14 -4.22 9.51 2.24
C LEU A 14 -3.87 8.39 3.22
N MET A 15 -3.84 8.71 4.51
CA MET A 15 -3.74 7.75 5.59
C MET A 15 -5.12 7.47 6.14
N MET A 16 -5.50 6.21 6.22
CA MET A 16 -6.73 5.76 6.85
C MET A 16 -6.38 4.77 7.94
N SER A 17 -6.86 5.00 9.16
CA SER A 17 -6.74 4.05 10.27
C SER A 17 -8.11 3.49 10.63
N MET A 18 -8.11 2.22 11.03
CA MET A 18 -9.30 1.50 11.49
C MET A 18 -9.01 0.96 12.88
N GLY A 19 -9.84 1.35 13.85
CA GLY A 19 -9.82 0.77 15.20
C GLY A 19 -10.70 -0.48 15.29
N ALA A 20 -10.75 -1.11 16.47
CA ALA A 20 -11.62 -2.26 16.72
C ALA A 20 -13.12 -1.94 16.76
N GLY A 21 -13.51 -0.66 16.62
CA GLY A 21 -14.90 -0.20 16.58
C GLY A 21 -15.32 0.34 15.21
N PHE A 22 -16.43 1.08 15.17
CA PHE A 22 -16.96 1.68 13.93
C PHE A 22 -16.29 3.02 13.54
N GLU A 23 -15.27 3.43 14.29
CA GLU A 23 -14.58 4.68 14.03
C GLU A 23 -13.36 4.45 13.14
N SER A 24 -13.28 5.29 12.10
CA SER A 24 -12.10 5.42 11.26
C SER A 24 -11.59 6.85 11.34
N ASN A 25 -10.28 7.02 11.26
CA ASN A 25 -9.67 8.34 11.14
C ASN A 25 -8.97 8.42 9.79
N ASN A 26 -9.19 9.52 9.07
CA ASN A 26 -8.51 9.81 7.83
C ASN A 26 -7.70 11.11 7.96
N CYS A 27 -6.52 11.11 7.34
CA CYS A 27 -5.65 12.28 7.29
C CYS A 27 -4.93 12.32 5.94
N VAL A 28 -4.88 13.50 5.33
CA VAL A 28 -4.09 13.73 4.12
C VAL A 28 -2.79 14.41 4.49
N TRP A 29 -1.68 13.78 4.13
CA TRP A 29 -0.33 14.30 4.33
C TRP A 29 0.22 14.81 3.01
N GLU A 30 1.02 15.88 3.06
CA GLU A 30 1.83 16.34 1.94
C GLU A 30 3.31 16.22 2.29
N VAL A 31 4.08 15.64 1.38
CA VAL A 31 5.52 15.45 1.57
C VAL A 31 6.24 16.79 1.34
N LEU A 32 6.70 17.41 2.42
CA LEU A 32 7.30 18.76 2.36
C LEU A 32 8.74 18.78 1.79
N LYS A 33 9.44 17.64 1.87
CA LYS A 33 10.84 17.50 1.42
C LYS A 33 11.14 16.07 0.99
N ASN A 34 12.21 15.89 0.23
CA ASN A 34 12.70 14.55 -0.10
C ASN A 34 13.19 13.83 1.16
N LEU A 35 12.90 12.54 1.24
CA LEU A 35 13.17 11.68 2.40
C LEU A 35 14.40 10.80 2.11
N ASP A 36 15.56 11.44 1.92
CA ASP A 36 16.82 10.79 1.51
C ASP A 36 17.65 10.25 2.71
N GLY A 37 17.13 10.39 3.93
CA GLY A 37 17.80 9.94 5.15
C GLY A 37 17.76 8.43 5.35
N LYS A 38 18.67 7.92 6.19
CA LYS A 38 18.68 6.52 6.60
C LYS A 38 17.36 6.17 7.30
N ASN A 39 16.69 5.12 6.85
CA ASN A 39 15.43 4.68 7.46
C ASN A 39 15.66 3.61 8.52
N VAL A 40 14.92 3.67 9.62
CA VAL A 40 15.02 2.71 10.74
C VAL A 40 14.55 1.31 10.40
N TRP A 41 13.81 1.14 9.30
CA TRP A 41 13.28 -0.13 8.82
C TRP A 41 14.10 -0.74 7.68
N GLU A 42 15.28 -0.19 7.37
CA GLU A 42 16.14 -0.64 6.25
C GLU A 42 16.46 -2.13 6.28
N ASP A 43 16.56 -2.72 7.46
CA ASP A 43 16.88 -4.12 7.68
C ASP A 43 15.72 -5.10 7.36
N SER A 44 14.48 -4.63 7.47
CA SER A 44 13.26 -5.46 7.45
C SER A 44 12.32 -5.12 6.29
N MET A 45 12.56 -3.99 5.64
CA MET A 45 11.72 -3.42 4.60
C MET A 45 11.45 -4.30 3.38
N ASP A 46 12.49 -5.01 2.91
CA ASP A 46 12.42 -5.84 1.71
C ASP A 46 11.54 -7.07 1.92
N GLN A 47 11.36 -7.47 3.19
CA GLN A 47 10.52 -8.58 3.59
C GLN A 47 9.04 -8.21 3.57
N TYR A 48 8.71 -6.91 3.65
CA TYR A 48 7.33 -6.44 3.68
C TYR A 48 6.86 -6.01 2.28
N PRO A 49 5.60 -6.25 1.88
CA PRO A 49 4.69 -7.17 2.56
C PRO A 49 5.12 -8.61 2.24
N GLU A 50 4.94 -9.55 3.18
CA GLU A 50 5.30 -10.97 3.00
C GLU A 50 4.36 -11.70 2.00
N LEU A 51 3.72 -10.97 1.09
CA LEU A 51 2.72 -11.47 0.14
C LEU A 51 3.27 -12.59 -0.77
N SER A 52 4.58 -12.64 -0.98
CA SER A 52 5.20 -13.72 -1.76
C SER A 52 5.18 -15.08 -1.05
N LYS A 53 4.98 -15.11 0.28
CA LYS A 53 4.99 -16.34 1.09
C LYS A 53 3.59 -16.90 1.35
N ILE A 54 2.55 -16.09 1.21
CA ILE A 54 1.17 -16.47 1.53
C ILE A 54 0.37 -16.42 0.22
N PRO A 55 -0.01 -17.57 -0.37
CA PRO A 55 -0.90 -17.56 -1.52
C PRO A 55 -2.20 -16.84 -1.16
N ASN A 56 -2.65 -15.92 -2.01
CA ASN A 56 -3.87 -15.18 -1.77
C ASN A 56 -5.04 -16.19 -1.65
N PRO A 57 -5.71 -16.29 -0.49
CA PRO A 57 -6.72 -17.33 -0.22
C PRO A 57 -7.98 -17.15 -1.06
N PHE A 58 -8.11 -16.03 -1.77
CA PHE A 58 -9.26 -15.73 -2.60
C PHE A 58 -9.00 -15.88 -4.10
N VAL A 59 -7.82 -16.36 -4.51
CA VAL A 59 -7.46 -16.53 -5.93
C VAL A 59 -8.51 -17.40 -6.64
N GLU A 60 -8.81 -18.58 -6.10
CA GLU A 60 -9.79 -19.48 -6.74
C GLU A 60 -11.18 -18.86 -6.94
N LYS A 61 -11.58 -17.92 -6.05
CA LYS A 61 -12.92 -17.33 -6.07
C LYS A 61 -13.01 -16.05 -6.89
N TYR A 62 -11.97 -15.21 -6.87
CA TYR A 62 -12.04 -13.85 -7.40
C TYR A 62 -10.97 -13.53 -8.47
N ASP A 63 -10.10 -14.48 -8.83
CA ASP A 63 -9.07 -14.20 -9.84
C ASP A 63 -9.64 -13.95 -11.24
N TRP A 64 -10.91 -14.31 -11.49
CA TRP A 64 -11.65 -13.95 -12.71
C TRP A 64 -11.74 -12.43 -12.95
N ILE A 65 -11.58 -11.60 -11.92
CA ILE A 65 -11.51 -10.13 -12.07
C ILE A 65 -10.25 -9.70 -12.85
N ASN A 66 -9.23 -10.57 -12.87
CA ASN A 66 -8.00 -10.40 -13.64
C ASN A 66 -8.03 -11.01 -15.04
N ASP A 67 -9.14 -11.64 -15.43
CA ASP A 67 -9.31 -12.15 -16.78
C ASP A 67 -9.41 -10.99 -17.79
N ASP A 68 -8.65 -11.07 -18.88
CA ASP A 68 -8.63 -10.05 -19.94
C ASP A 68 -10.01 -9.85 -20.58
N THR A 69 -10.86 -10.89 -20.55
CA THR A 69 -12.25 -10.82 -21.01
C THR A 69 -13.10 -9.84 -20.18
N MET A 70 -12.69 -9.54 -18.94
CA MET A 70 -13.36 -8.61 -18.02
C MET A 70 -12.74 -7.21 -18.01
N SER A 71 -11.86 -6.89 -18.98
CA SER A 71 -11.21 -5.57 -19.10
C SER A 71 -12.19 -4.39 -19.17
N PHE A 72 -13.41 -4.60 -19.63
CA PHE A 72 -14.47 -3.58 -19.69
C PHE A 72 -14.96 -3.09 -18.31
N ILE A 73 -14.63 -3.79 -17.22
CA ILE A 73 -14.97 -3.41 -15.84
C ILE A 73 -13.89 -2.46 -15.24
N ARG A 74 -12.67 -2.47 -15.81
CA ARG A 74 -11.55 -1.63 -15.36
C ARG A 74 -11.68 -0.25 -16.01
N VAL A 75 -12.50 0.61 -15.43
CA VAL A 75 -12.63 2.04 -15.80
C VAL A 75 -11.53 2.86 -15.14
#